data_AF-A0A931S968-F1
#
_entry.id   AF-A0A931S968-F1
#
_cell.length_a   1.000
_cell.length_b   1.000
_cell.length_c   1.000
_cell.angle_alpha   90.00
_cell.angle_beta   90.00
_cell.angle_gamma   90.00
#
_symmetry.space_group_name_H-M   'P 1'
#
loop_
_entity.id
_entity.type
_entity.pdbx_description
1 polymer ?
#
loop_
_entity_poly.entity_id
_entity_poly.type
_entity_poly.pdbx_seq_one_letter_code
_entity_poly.pdbx_strand_id
1 'polypeptide(L)'
;MPWKGIEFLNFRLRAVSPKAPFHLRGLAQGSGDASGALKRHRSCWFNGQKAETPVYDGSKLLAGNRFQGPAVIEESTTTVVIPRSFSCSVDRWKNYVLTRSTRT
;
A
#
# COMPACT_ATOMS: atom_id res chain seq x y z
N MET A 1 38.34 -50.04 -6.86
CA MET A 1 38.31 -50.01 -8.35
C MET A 1 38.29 -48.55 -8.78
N PRO A 2 39.26 -48.06 -9.59
CA PRO A 2 39.58 -46.63 -9.62
C PRO A 2 38.73 -45.74 -10.54
N TRP A 3 37.62 -46.21 -11.12
CA TRP A 3 36.87 -45.40 -12.09
C TRP A 3 35.37 -45.72 -12.04
N LYS A 4 34.62 -44.98 -11.22
CA LYS A 4 33.17 -44.80 -11.41
C LYS A 4 32.98 -43.55 -12.27
N GLY A 5 32.35 -43.70 -13.44
CA GLY A 5 32.05 -42.59 -14.33
C GLY A 5 31.14 -41.56 -13.65
N ILE A 6 31.40 -40.28 -13.90
CA ILE A 6 30.58 -39.16 -13.44
C ILE A 6 29.65 -38.75 -14.59
N GLU A 7 28.36 -38.65 -14.31
CA GLU A 7 27.35 -38.15 -15.25
C GLU A 7 26.82 -36.82 -14.76
N PHE A 8 26.91 -35.79 -15.60
CA PHE A 8 26.26 -34.52 -15.36
C PHE A 8 24.88 -34.52 -16.01
N LEU A 9 23.84 -34.67 -15.19
CA LEU A 9 22.45 -34.72 -15.68
C LEU A 9 21.95 -33.36 -16.19
N ASN A 10 22.45 -32.26 -15.64
CA ASN A 10 22.04 -30.91 -16.03
C ASN A 10 23.16 -29.89 -15.81
N PHE A 11 23.34 -29.01 -16.79
CA PHE A 11 24.09 -27.77 -16.63
C PHE A 11 23.15 -26.59 -16.79
N ARG A 12 23.21 -25.63 -15.85
CA ARG A 12 22.43 -24.40 -15.93
C ARG A 12 23.34 -23.18 -15.88
N LEU A 13 23.28 -22.38 -16.93
CA LEU A 13 23.92 -21.07 -17.00
C LEU A 13 22.87 -19.97 -16.87
N ARG A 14 23.17 -18.93 -16.09
CA ARG A 14 22.39 -17.69 -16.04
C ARG A 14 23.31 -16.50 -16.31
N ALA A 15 23.10 -15.84 -17.44
CA ALA A 15 23.73 -14.57 -17.76
C ALA A 15 22.73 -13.41 -17.55
N VAL A 16 23.23 -12.25 -17.09
CA VAL A 16 22.44 -11.04 -16.88
C VAL A 16 23.27 -9.83 -17.34
N SER A 17 22.60 -8.84 -17.92
CA SER A 17 23.18 -7.55 -18.31
C SER A 17 22.52 -6.42 -17.50
N PRO A 18 23.20 -5.27 -17.25
CA PRO A 18 22.57 -4.13 -16.60
C PRO A 18 21.29 -3.70 -17.33
N LYS A 19 20.21 -3.53 -16.57
CA LYS A 19 18.96 -2.94 -17.09
C LYS A 19 19.10 -1.42 -17.13
N ALA A 20 18.40 -0.78 -18.05
CA ALA A 20 18.27 0.68 -18.06
C ALA A 20 17.79 1.17 -16.67
N PRO A 21 18.35 2.28 -16.14
CA PRO A 21 17.97 2.78 -14.84
C PRO A 21 16.50 3.20 -14.84
N PHE A 22 15.77 2.79 -13.82
CA PHE A 22 14.38 3.18 -13.59
C PHE A 22 14.27 3.83 -12.22
N HIS A 23 13.66 5.02 -12.19
CA HIS A 23 13.41 5.75 -10.96
C HIS A 23 11.91 5.79 -10.69
N LEU A 24 11.49 5.26 -9.55
CA LEU A 24 10.15 5.50 -9.04
C LEU A 24 10.00 7.01 -8.76
N ARG A 25 8.83 7.56 -9.10
CA ARG A 25 8.49 8.94 -8.74
C ARG A 25 7.93 8.97 -7.32
N GLY A 26 8.55 9.75 -6.46
CA GLY A 26 8.06 9.96 -5.10
C GLY A 26 6.92 10.98 -5.07
N LEU A 27 6.01 10.84 -4.12
CA LEU A 27 5.05 11.88 -3.77
C LEU A 27 5.73 13.04 -3.03
N ALA A 28 5.13 14.23 -3.14
CA ALA A 28 5.49 15.34 -2.27
C ALA A 28 5.18 15.01 -0.79
N GLN A 29 6.03 15.51 0.10
CA GLN A 29 5.87 15.33 1.54
C GLN A 29 4.75 16.24 2.06
N GLY A 30 3.74 15.65 2.69
CA GLY A 30 2.68 16.35 3.39
C GLY A 30 3.03 16.64 4.85
N SER A 31 2.15 17.38 5.53
CA SER A 31 2.26 17.71 6.96
C SER A 31 1.91 16.56 7.90
N GLY A 32 1.42 15.44 7.36
CA GLY A 32 0.85 14.33 8.11
C GLY A 32 -0.67 14.38 8.23
N ASP A 33 -1.26 15.56 8.03
CA ASP A 33 -2.71 15.75 8.00
C ASP A 33 -3.30 15.38 6.63
N ALA A 34 -4.32 14.52 6.65
CA ALA A 34 -5.04 14.08 5.46
C ALA A 34 -6.29 14.91 5.13
N SER A 35 -6.62 15.94 5.93
CA SER A 35 -7.83 16.76 5.77
C SER A 35 -7.95 17.39 4.38
N GLY A 36 -6.84 17.82 3.77
CA GLY A 36 -6.83 18.39 2.41
C GLY A 36 -7.24 17.41 1.30
N ALA A 37 -7.23 16.09 1.59
CA ALA A 37 -7.71 15.05 0.69
C ALA A 37 -9.13 14.59 1.01
N LEU A 38 -9.77 15.10 2.06
CA LEU A 38 -11.13 14.72 2.42
C LEU A 38 -12.10 15.17 1.31
N LYS A 39 -12.76 14.20 0.68
CA LYS A 39 -13.67 14.44 -0.44
C LYS A 39 -15.11 14.63 0.02
N ARG A 40 -15.56 13.82 0.98
CA ARG A 40 -16.91 13.81 1.57
C ARG A 40 -17.01 12.82 2.73
N HIS A 41 -18.15 12.78 3.41
CA HIS A 41 -18.55 11.68 4.27
C HIS A 41 -19.63 10.81 3.58
N ARG A 42 -19.63 9.51 3.88
CA ARG A 42 -20.68 8.57 3.44
C ARG A 42 -21.10 7.69 4.61
N SER A 43 -22.40 7.40 4.70
CA SER A 43 -22.92 6.36 5.59
C SER A 43 -22.54 4.97 5.07
N CYS A 44 -21.67 4.25 5.78
CA CYS A 44 -21.19 2.92 5.41
C CYS A 44 -21.48 1.90 6.52
N TRP A 45 -21.62 0.63 6.14
CA TRP A 45 -21.85 -0.46 7.10
C TRP A 45 -20.53 -1.16 7.44
N PHE A 46 -20.21 -1.25 8.73
CA PHE A 46 -19.09 -2.02 9.27
C PHE A 46 -19.60 -2.92 10.39
N ASN A 47 -19.36 -4.23 10.31
CA ASN A 47 -19.77 -5.22 11.31
C ASN A 47 -21.25 -5.07 11.73
N GLY A 48 -22.15 -4.88 10.76
CA GLY A 48 -23.59 -4.75 11.04
C GLY A 48 -24.02 -3.42 11.68
N GLN A 49 -23.14 -2.41 11.73
CA GLN A 49 -23.47 -1.07 12.21
C GLN A 49 -23.17 0.00 11.15
N LYS A 50 -24.07 0.97 10.99
CA LYS A 50 -23.80 2.16 10.17
C LYS A 50 -22.76 3.06 10.84
N ALA A 51 -21.92 3.67 10.04
CA ALA A 51 -20.93 4.66 10.44
C ALA A 51 -20.85 5.77 9.41
N GLU A 52 -20.92 7.02 9.85
CA GLU A 52 -20.46 8.14 9.01
C GLU A 52 -18.96 8.01 8.80
N THR A 53 -18.56 7.86 7.53
CA THR A 53 -17.22 7.42 7.15
C THR A 53 -16.59 8.45 6.23
N PRO A 54 -15.44 9.03 6.59
CA PRO A 54 -14.72 9.93 5.70
C PRO A 54 -14.23 9.18 4.46
N VAL A 55 -14.46 9.81 3.30
CA VAL A 55 -14.00 9.35 2.00
C VAL A 55 -12.95 10.31 1.50
N TYR A 56 -11.73 9.83 1.31
CA TYR A 56 -10.59 10.59 0.80
C TYR A 56 -10.44 10.42 -0.71
N ASP A 57 -10.03 11.51 -1.38
CA ASP A 57 -9.56 11.49 -2.75
C ASP A 57 -8.10 11.03 -2.79
N GLY A 58 -7.86 9.81 -3.29
CA GLY A 58 -6.52 9.22 -3.37
C GLY A 58 -5.55 10.01 -4.24
N SER A 59 -6.04 10.83 -5.16
CA SER A 59 -5.19 11.70 -5.99
C SER A 59 -4.59 12.88 -5.21
N LYS A 60 -5.21 13.25 -4.08
CA LYS A 60 -4.80 14.39 -3.23
C LYS A 60 -4.00 13.98 -2.00
N LEU A 61 -3.90 12.68 -1.73
CA LEU A 61 -3.10 12.17 -0.62
C LEU A 61 -1.60 12.37 -0.90
N LEU A 62 -0.88 12.83 0.12
CA LEU A 62 0.55 13.13 0.08
C LEU A 62 1.32 12.13 0.95
N ALA A 63 2.63 12.02 0.71
CA ALA A 63 3.50 11.20 1.54
C ALA A 63 3.45 11.69 3.00
N GLY A 64 3.35 10.74 3.93
CA GLY A 64 3.27 11.02 5.36
C GLY A 64 1.86 11.25 5.90
N ASN A 65 0.84 11.44 5.06
CA ASN A 65 -0.55 11.58 5.52
C ASN A 65 -0.99 10.36 6.34
N ARG A 66 -1.69 10.60 7.45
CA ARG A 66 -2.16 9.56 8.39
C ARG A 66 -3.61 9.78 8.79
N PHE A 67 -4.35 8.69 8.95
CA PHE A 67 -5.73 8.73 9.45
C PHE A 67 -6.14 7.36 10.02
N GLN A 68 -7.13 7.37 10.92
CA GLN A 68 -7.69 6.17 11.53
C GLN A 68 -8.92 5.68 10.76
N GLY A 69 -9.15 4.38 10.75
CA GLY A 69 -10.41 3.81 10.31
C GLY A 69 -11.55 4.04 11.32
N PRO A 70 -12.82 3.92 10.91
CA PRO A 70 -13.27 3.55 9.58
C PRO A 70 -13.08 4.70 8.57
N ALA A 71 -12.52 4.40 7.41
CA ALA A 71 -12.33 5.38 6.33
C ALA A 71 -12.34 4.68 4.96
N VAL A 72 -12.56 5.44 3.90
CA VAL A 72 -12.47 4.94 2.51
C VAL A 72 -11.56 5.86 1.71
N ILE A 73 -10.73 5.29 0.83
CA ILE A 73 -9.95 6.02 -0.15
C ILE A 73 -10.50 5.67 -1.53
N GLU A 74 -10.86 6.68 -2.32
CA GLU A 74 -11.26 6.51 -3.71
C GLU A 74 -10.09 6.90 -4.62
N GLU A 75 -9.61 5.94 -5.41
CA GLU A 75 -8.69 6.17 -6.52
C GLU A 75 -9.44 6.07 -7.85
N SER A 76 -8.79 6.47 -8.94
CA SER A 76 -9.38 6.38 -10.29
C SER A 76 -9.77 4.95 -10.70
N THR A 77 -9.05 3.94 -10.20
CA THR A 77 -9.23 2.53 -10.59
C THR A 77 -9.42 1.57 -9.42
N THR A 78 -9.48 2.06 -8.19
CA THR A 78 -9.63 1.21 -7.00
C THR A 78 -10.31 1.95 -5.85
N THR A 79 -10.84 1.21 -4.89
CA THR A 79 -11.39 1.74 -3.65
C THR A 79 -10.79 0.96 -2.49
N VAL A 80 -10.15 1.67 -1.57
CA VAL A 80 -9.48 1.06 -0.41
C VAL A 80 -10.30 1.34 0.84
N VAL A 81 -10.71 0.28 1.53
CA VAL A 81 -11.46 0.38 2.78
C VAL A 81 -10.48 0.22 3.94
N ILE A 82 -10.50 1.17 4.88
CA ILE A 82 -9.73 1.14 6.12
C ILE A 82 -10.69 0.77 7.26
N PRO A 83 -10.62 -0.45 7.82
CA PRO A 83 -11.54 -0.88 8.88
C PRO A 83 -11.26 -0.18 10.22
N ARG A 84 -12.22 -0.23 11.15
CA ARG A 84 -12.16 0.45 12.47
C ARG A 84 -10.91 0.16 13.31
N SER A 85 -10.32 -1.03 13.20
CA SER A 85 -9.15 -1.44 13.98
C SER A 85 -7.82 -1.18 13.27
N PHE A 86 -7.82 -0.35 12.23
CA PHE A 86 -6.63 -0.04 11.45
C PHE A 86 -6.39 1.46 11.40
N SER A 87 -5.12 1.82 11.42
CA SER A 87 -4.63 3.12 10.97
C SER A 87 -4.07 2.97 9.56
N CYS A 88 -4.17 4.03 8.76
CA CYS A 88 -3.57 4.11 7.43
C CYS A 88 -2.51 5.21 7.42
N SER A 89 -1.39 4.94 6.75
CA SER A 89 -0.39 5.95 6.40
C SER A 89 0.00 5.82 4.93
N VAL A 90 0.27 6.96 4.30
CA VAL A 90 0.71 7.02 2.90
C VAL A 90 2.23 7.13 2.88
N ASP A 91 2.92 6.20 2.24
CA ASP A 91 4.37 6.27 2.11
C ASP A 91 4.81 7.19 0.95
N ARG A 92 6.12 7.36 0.78
CA ARG A 92 6.70 8.21 -0.27
C ARG A 92 6.40 7.74 -1.69
N TRP A 93 5.95 6.50 -1.89
CA TRP A 93 5.71 5.87 -3.18
C TRP A 93 4.23 5.68 -3.49
N LYS A 94 3.34 6.32 -2.71
CA LYS A 94 1.88 6.20 -2.80
C LYS A 94 1.37 4.80 -2.40
N ASN A 95 2.10 4.06 -1.57
CA ASN A 95 1.55 2.87 -0.93
C ASN A 95 0.67 3.26 0.26
N TYR A 96 -0.45 2.56 0.41
CA TYR A 96 -1.32 2.65 1.59
C TYR A 96 -0.92 1.57 2.59
N VAL A 97 -0.23 1.98 3.66
CA VAL A 97 0.26 1.09 4.70
C VAL A 97 -0.76 1.05 5.83
N LEU A 98 -1.45 -0.08 5.96
CA LEU A 98 -2.42 -0.32 7.02
C LEU A 98 -1.75 -1.02 8.20
N THR A 99 -1.84 -0.43 9.38
CA THR A 99 -1.36 -1.04 10.62
C THR A 99 -2.54 -1.30 11.54
N ARG A 100 -2.66 -2.55 12.00
CA ARG A 100 -3.68 -2.92 12.98
C ARG A 100 -3.36 -2.24 14.30
N SER A 101 -4.26 -1.40 14.79
CA SER A 101 -4.16 -0.82 16.12
C SER A 101 -4.42 -1.94 17.13
N THR A 102 -3.39 -2.38 17.86
CA THR A 102 -3.54 -3.31 18.98
C THR A 102 -4.36 -2.63 20.06
N ARG A 103 -5.50 -3.21 20.46
CA ARG A 103 -6.16 -2.80 21.70
C ARG A 103 -5.20 -3.14 22.85
N THR A 104 -4.78 -2.14 23.61
CA THR A 104 -4.49 -2.33 25.03
C THR A 104 -5.81 -2.45 25.76
#